data_AF-A0A7J9R1I7-F1
#
_entry.id   AF-A0A7J9R1I7-F1
#
_cell.length_a   1.000
_cell.length_b   1.000
_cell.length_c   1.000
_cell.angle_alpha   90.00
_cell.angle_beta   90.00
_cell.angle_gamma   90.00
#
_symmetry.space_group_name_H-M   'P 1'
#
loop_
_entity.id
_entity.type
_entity.pdbx_description
1 polymer ?
#
loop_
_entity_poly.entity_id
_entity_poly.type
_entity_poly.pdbx_seq_one_letter_code
_entity_poly.pdbx_strand_id
1 'polypeptide(L)'
;MIVFAVMTGVLLPVRLLFVTFVSDDWLGSFGVISAISVAILVLAKKKKLGEFGNMFQRQIEKLLKGKRRIVVYAETVFVLVLMGSMILAINQGNSTYAHMQDQFFVGEEIDNPEKIMQHTNEWTSSDWFYGFIAAPVAFVTAFPQMSAVIASIDGALDGWLMHFYTVGFVEYAEFLGILVAYRFVIKTKSKAAIVQ
;
A
#
# COMPACT_ATOMS: atom_id res chain seq x y z
N MET A 1 -17.87 1.27 -4.90
CA MET A 1 -16.87 0.42 -4.22
C MET A 1 -16.57 -0.83 -5.04
N ILE A 2 -17.56 -1.48 -5.68
CA ILE A 2 -17.35 -2.72 -6.45
C ILE A 2 -16.29 -2.59 -7.56
N VAL A 3 -16.21 -1.47 -8.26
CA VAL A 3 -15.22 -1.34 -9.36
C VAL A 3 -13.81 -1.21 -8.80
N PHE A 4 -13.63 -0.43 -7.74
CA PHE A 4 -12.34 -0.38 -7.03
C PHE A 4 -11.98 -1.71 -6.38
N ALA A 5 -12.93 -2.42 -5.77
CA ALA A 5 -12.69 -3.72 -5.19
C ALA A 5 -12.31 -4.78 -6.23
N VAL A 6 -12.89 -4.73 -7.44
CA VAL A 6 -12.51 -5.61 -8.56
C VAL A 6 -11.15 -5.21 -9.13
N MET A 7 -10.90 -3.91 -9.29
CA MET A 7 -9.60 -3.39 -9.75
C MET A 7 -8.50 -3.79 -8.78
N THR A 8 -8.60 -3.44 -7.50
CA THR A 8 -7.63 -3.81 -6.48
C THR A 8 -7.59 -5.32 -6.26
N GLY A 9 -8.75 -5.99 -6.12
CA GLY A 9 -8.79 -7.44 -5.82
C GLY A 9 -8.26 -8.34 -6.93
N VAL A 10 -8.33 -7.93 -8.19
CA VAL A 10 -7.76 -8.70 -9.32
C VAL A 10 -6.36 -8.19 -9.68
N LEU A 11 -6.14 -6.88 -9.69
CA LEU A 11 -4.85 -6.31 -10.10
C LEU A 11 -3.78 -6.45 -9.02
N LEU A 12 -4.13 -6.50 -7.73
CA LEU A 12 -3.16 -6.62 -6.65
C LEU A 12 -2.48 -8.01 -6.64
N PRO A 13 -3.20 -9.14 -6.71
CA PRO A 13 -2.56 -10.45 -6.89
C PRO A 13 -1.75 -10.54 -8.19
N VAL A 14 -2.30 -10.03 -9.30
CA VAL A 14 -1.59 -10.02 -10.59
C VAL A 14 -0.31 -9.19 -10.51
N ARG A 15 -0.32 -8.06 -9.79
CA ARG A 15 0.83 -7.17 -9.60
C ARG A 15 1.90 -7.79 -8.70
N LEU A 16 1.47 -8.41 -7.59
CA LEU A 16 2.38 -9.14 -6.72
C LEU A 16 3.09 -10.24 -7.51
N LEU A 17 2.34 -11.06 -8.25
CA LEU A 17 2.89 -12.13 -9.09
C LEU A 17 3.77 -11.58 -10.22
N PHE A 18 3.38 -10.49 -10.89
CA PHE A 18 4.16 -9.93 -11.99
C PHE A 18 5.54 -9.47 -11.53
N VAL A 19 5.66 -8.79 -10.39
CA VAL A 19 6.96 -8.37 -9.88
C VAL A 19 7.75 -9.57 -9.34
N THR A 20 7.11 -10.53 -8.68
CA THR A 20 7.81 -11.73 -8.19
C THR A 20 8.35 -12.61 -9.31
N PHE A 21 7.73 -12.66 -10.49
CA PHE A 21 8.09 -13.61 -11.55
C PHE A 21 8.61 -13.00 -12.85
N VAL A 22 8.45 -11.68 -13.08
CA VAL A 22 8.75 -11.06 -14.40
C VAL A 22 9.81 -9.96 -14.33
N SER A 23 9.90 -9.21 -13.23
CA SER A 23 10.83 -8.07 -13.13
C SER A 23 11.25 -7.81 -11.68
N ASP A 24 12.54 -7.98 -11.39
CA ASP A 24 13.14 -7.67 -10.09
C ASP A 24 13.09 -6.16 -9.75
N ASP A 25 12.94 -5.31 -10.77
CA ASP A 25 12.82 -3.87 -10.60
C ASP A 25 11.35 -3.43 -10.42
N TRP A 26 11.02 -2.97 -9.22
CA TRP A 26 9.71 -2.41 -8.87
C TRP A 26 9.37 -1.12 -9.67
N LEU A 27 10.37 -0.40 -10.16
CA LEU A 27 10.20 0.74 -11.08
C LEU A 27 9.83 0.31 -12.50
N GLY A 28 10.19 -0.89 -12.93
CA GLY A 28 9.82 -1.44 -14.23
C GLY A 28 8.33 -1.78 -14.31
N SER A 29 7.79 -2.37 -13.24
CA SER A 29 6.35 -2.67 -13.13
C SER A 29 5.49 -1.42 -12.97
N PHE A 30 6.04 -0.33 -12.40
CA PHE A 30 5.41 0.99 -12.37
C PHE A 30 5.01 1.46 -13.76
N GLY A 31 5.87 1.30 -14.77
CA GLY A 31 5.59 1.73 -16.15
C GLY A 31 4.45 0.97 -16.81
N VAL A 32 4.41 -0.36 -16.67
CA VAL A 32 3.41 -1.22 -17.32
C VAL A 32 2.03 -1.01 -16.70
N ILE A 33 1.94 -0.98 -15.38
CA ILE A 33 0.65 -0.94 -14.70
C ILE A 33 0.09 0.48 -14.64
N SER A 34 0.94 1.51 -14.51
CA SER A 34 0.50 2.89 -14.70
C SER A 34 -0.01 3.11 -16.12
N ALA A 35 0.62 2.52 -17.15
CA ALA A 35 0.13 2.56 -18.52
C ALA A 35 -1.26 1.89 -18.66
N ILE A 36 -1.49 0.75 -18.00
CA ILE A 36 -2.81 0.09 -17.97
C ILE A 36 -3.85 0.97 -17.26
N SER A 37 -3.51 1.53 -16.10
CA SER A 37 -4.39 2.42 -15.32
C SER A 37 -4.76 3.68 -16.10
N VAL A 38 -3.79 4.31 -16.78
CA VAL A 38 -4.02 5.46 -17.67
C VAL A 38 -4.84 5.05 -18.89
N ALA A 39 -4.57 3.88 -19.49
CA ALA A 39 -5.35 3.36 -20.61
C ALA A 39 -6.82 3.15 -20.22
N ILE A 40 -7.08 2.57 -19.05
CA ILE A 40 -8.44 2.40 -18.51
C ILE A 40 -9.11 3.77 -18.31
N LEU A 41 -8.39 4.75 -17.75
CA LEU A 41 -8.92 6.10 -17.56
C LEU A 41 -9.25 6.79 -18.89
N VAL A 42 -8.39 6.65 -19.90
CA VAL A 42 -8.60 7.19 -21.25
C VAL A 42 -9.75 6.47 -21.96
N LEU A 43 -9.82 5.15 -21.88
CA LEU A 43 -10.88 4.34 -22.47
C LEU A 43 -12.24 4.61 -21.81
N ALA A 44 -12.27 4.82 -20.49
CA ALA A 44 -13.46 5.17 -19.74
C ALA A 44 -13.98 6.53 -20.20
N LYS A 45 -13.08 7.51 -20.35
CA LYS A 45 -13.42 8.84 -20.89
C LYS A 45 -13.95 8.77 -22.32
N LYS A 46 -13.38 7.91 -23.17
CA LYS A 46 -13.83 7.71 -24.55
C LYS A 46 -15.11 6.86 -24.67
N LYS A 47 -15.75 6.50 -23.54
CA LYS A 47 -16.91 5.59 -23.46
C LYS A 47 -16.67 4.21 -24.12
N LYS A 48 -15.41 3.81 -24.30
CA LYS A 48 -15.03 2.54 -24.92
C LYS A 48 -15.07 1.35 -23.97
N LEU A 49 -15.17 1.61 -22.66
CA LEU A 49 -15.32 0.59 -21.61
C LEU A 49 -16.78 0.24 -21.28
N GLY A 50 -17.75 0.75 -22.04
CA GLY A 50 -19.17 0.48 -21.84
C GLY A 50 -19.66 0.79 -20.41
N GLU A 51 -20.45 -0.14 -19.85
CA GLU A 51 -21.01 -0.02 -18.50
C GLU A 51 -19.95 0.03 -17.39
N PHE A 52 -18.81 -0.65 -17.56
CA PHE A 52 -17.72 -0.63 -16.60
C PHE A 52 -17.11 0.78 -16.48
N GLY A 53 -16.89 1.45 -17.61
CA GLY A 53 -16.39 2.83 -17.65
C GLY A 53 -17.35 3.82 -16.98
N ASN A 54 -18.65 3.70 -17.26
CA ASN A 54 -19.69 4.52 -16.62
C ASN A 54 -19.72 4.29 -15.10
N MET A 55 -19.58 3.04 -14.65
CA MET A 55 -19.58 2.70 -13.23
C MET A 55 -18.31 3.22 -12.53
N PHE A 56 -17.14 3.10 -13.16
CA PHE A 56 -15.88 3.66 -12.68
C PHE A 56 -15.98 5.18 -12.48
N GLN A 57 -16.50 5.89 -13.49
CA GLN A 57 -16.65 7.34 -13.45
C GLN A 57 -17.59 7.78 -12.31
N ARG A 58 -18.76 7.12 -12.18
CA ARG A 58 -19.71 7.40 -11.08
C ARG A 58 -19.07 7.21 -9.70
N GLN A 59 -18.22 6.21 -9.54
CA GLN A 59 -17.54 5.95 -8.27
C GLN A 59 -16.48 7.01 -7.96
N ILE A 60 -15.65 7.38 -8.94
CA ILE A 60 -14.67 8.47 -8.81
C ILE A 60 -15.39 9.79 -8.45
N GLU A 61 -16.49 10.12 -9.14
CA GLU A 61 -17.27 11.34 -8.86
C GLU A 61 -17.85 11.34 -7.45
N LYS A 62 -18.34 10.18 -6.98
CA LYS A 62 -18.86 10.02 -5.61
C LYS A 62 -17.77 10.20 -4.56
N LEU A 63 -16.55 9.72 -4.82
CA LEU A 63 -15.39 9.92 -3.93
C LEU A 63 -14.95 11.39 -3.89
N LEU A 64 -14.99 12.08 -5.03
CA LEU A 64 -14.55 13.48 -5.16
C LEU A 64 -15.64 14.53 -4.88
N LYS A 65 -16.81 14.12 -4.36
CA LYS A 65 -17.94 15.03 -4.11
C LYS A 65 -17.82 15.75 -2.76
N GLY A 66 -17.93 17.09 -2.77
CA GLY A 66 -18.10 17.91 -1.56
C GLY A 66 -16.92 17.85 -0.58
N LYS A 67 -17.21 17.75 0.72
CA LYS A 67 -16.20 17.64 1.80
C LYS A 67 -15.52 16.27 1.85
N ARG A 68 -16.19 15.21 1.35
CA ARG A 68 -15.66 13.83 1.32
C ARG A 68 -14.32 13.73 0.60
N ARG A 69 -14.11 14.57 -0.43
CA ARG A 69 -12.83 14.61 -1.17
C ARG A 69 -11.63 14.83 -0.24
N ILE A 70 -11.76 15.71 0.77
CA ILE A 70 -10.65 16.08 1.66
C ILE A 70 -10.27 14.86 2.48
N VAL A 71 -11.27 14.15 3.00
CA VAL A 71 -11.08 12.90 3.74
C VAL A 71 -10.39 11.86 2.87
N VAL A 72 -10.84 11.66 1.63
CA VAL A 72 -10.22 10.69 0.70
C VAL A 72 -8.76 11.06 0.40
N TYR A 73 -8.46 12.33 0.13
CA TYR A 73 -7.08 12.77 -0.09
C TYR A 73 -6.21 12.60 1.16
N ALA A 74 -6.72 12.99 2.33
CA ALA A 74 -6.01 12.85 3.60
C ALA A 74 -5.73 11.38 3.93
N GLU A 75 -6.72 10.50 3.77
CA GLU A 75 -6.60 9.05 3.93
C GLU A 75 -5.57 8.47 2.97
N THR A 76 -5.62 8.84 1.69
CA THR A 76 -4.67 8.35 0.68
C THR A 76 -3.24 8.77 1.00
N VAL A 77 -3.04 10.04 1.39
CA VAL A 77 -1.72 10.56 1.80
C VAL A 77 -1.24 9.89 3.09
N PHE A 78 -2.14 9.68 4.06
CA PHE A 78 -1.82 9.00 5.31
C PHE A 78 -1.37 7.55 5.06
N VAL A 79 -2.08 6.80 4.23
CA VAL A 79 -1.68 5.43 3.86
C VAL A 79 -0.35 5.44 3.12
N LEU A 80 -0.11 6.38 2.20
CA LEU A 80 1.19 6.51 1.52
C LEU A 80 2.34 6.75 2.49
N VAL A 81 2.15 7.63 3.48
CA VAL A 81 3.15 7.89 4.51
C VAL A 81 3.42 6.63 5.35
N LEU A 82 2.36 5.91 5.73
CA LEU A 82 2.49 4.67 6.50
C LEU A 82 3.24 3.58 5.71
N MET A 83 2.86 3.34 4.45
CA MET A 83 3.54 2.35 3.60
C MET A 83 4.99 2.76 3.35
N GLY A 84 5.23 4.05 3.07
CA GLY A 84 6.57 4.60 2.87
C GLY A 84 7.45 4.48 4.13
N SER A 85 6.89 4.71 5.32
CA SER A 85 7.63 4.55 6.58
C SER A 85 7.99 3.10 6.85
N MET A 86 7.13 2.14 6.48
CA MET A 86 7.44 0.71 6.59
C MET A 86 8.56 0.29 5.64
N ILE A 87 8.53 0.75 4.39
CA ILE A 87 9.62 0.52 3.42
C ILE A 87 10.95 1.08 3.96
N LEU A 88 10.91 2.29 4.52
CA LEU A 88 12.10 2.90 5.15
C LEU A 88 12.57 2.12 6.38
N ALA A 89 11.65 1.63 7.21
CA ALA A 89 11.98 0.83 8.39
C ALA A 89 12.62 -0.51 8.00
N ILE A 90 12.13 -1.20 6.97
CA ILE A 90 12.75 -2.44 6.50
C ILE A 90 14.14 -2.16 5.93
N ASN A 91 14.27 -1.16 5.06
CA ASN A 91 15.56 -0.78 4.47
C ASN A 91 16.60 -0.40 5.52
N GLN A 92 16.23 0.42 6.51
CA GLN A 92 17.14 0.81 7.58
C GLN A 92 17.45 -0.37 8.52
N GLY A 93 16.50 -1.29 8.71
CA GLY A 93 16.69 -2.49 9.51
C GLY A 93 17.71 -3.44 8.88
N ASN A 94 17.59 -3.68 7.57
CA ASN A 94 18.50 -4.51 6.78
C ASN A 94 19.87 -3.86 6.50
N SER A 95 20.07 -2.57 6.81
CA SER A 95 21.33 -1.85 6.53
C SER A 95 21.95 -1.25 7.80
N THR A 96 21.40 -0.13 8.28
CA THR A 96 21.91 0.63 9.43
C THR A 96 21.81 -0.16 10.75
N TYR A 97 20.71 -0.89 10.94
CA TYR A 97 20.41 -1.60 12.18
C TYR A 97 20.57 -3.13 12.05
N ALA A 98 21.27 -3.60 11.03
CA ALA A 98 21.49 -5.03 10.79
C ALA A 98 22.16 -5.73 11.99
N HIS A 99 23.05 -5.02 12.71
CA HIS A 99 23.66 -5.55 13.94
C HIS A 99 22.64 -5.83 15.08
N MET A 100 21.50 -5.14 15.10
CA MET A 100 20.40 -5.41 16.04
C MET A 100 19.54 -6.56 15.53
N GLN A 101 19.40 -6.69 14.21
CA GLN A 101 18.69 -7.80 13.56
C GLN A 101 19.30 -9.15 13.97
N ASP A 102 20.64 -9.25 13.96
CA ASP A 102 21.34 -10.46 14.41
C ASP A 102 21.04 -10.82 15.88
N GLN A 103 20.77 -9.83 16.75
CA GLN A 103 20.38 -10.10 18.14
C GLN A 103 18.97 -10.70 18.26
N PHE A 104 18.07 -10.35 17.33
CA PHE A 104 16.72 -10.91 17.25
C PHE A 104 16.69 -12.28 16.53
N PHE A 105 17.59 -12.53 15.58
CA PHE A 105 17.72 -13.83 14.89
C PHE A 105 18.57 -14.87 15.65
N VAL A 106 19.58 -14.45 16.42
CA VAL A 106 20.41 -15.37 17.24
C VAL A 106 19.70 -15.76 18.53
N GLY A 107 18.64 -15.05 18.92
CA GLY A 107 17.65 -15.58 19.86
C GLY A 107 16.82 -16.65 19.17
N GLU A 108 16.86 -17.88 19.67
CA GLU A 108 16.04 -19.05 19.28
C GLU A 108 14.50 -18.83 19.24
N GLU A 109 14.01 -17.59 19.28
CA GLU A 109 12.60 -17.25 19.40
C GLU A 109 11.90 -17.22 18.04
N ILE A 110 12.51 -16.65 16.98
CA ILE A 110 11.82 -16.54 15.67
C ILE A 110 11.82 -17.85 14.88
N ASP A 111 12.90 -18.64 14.98
CA ASP A 111 13.05 -19.93 14.28
C ASP A 111 12.37 -21.11 14.99
N ASN A 112 11.87 -20.92 16.22
CA ASN A 112 11.16 -21.95 16.95
C ASN A 112 9.69 -21.54 17.18
N PRO A 113 8.79 -21.93 16.25
CA PRO A 113 7.36 -21.62 16.33
C PRO A 113 6.75 -22.01 17.67
N GLU A 114 7.28 -23.02 18.33
CA GLU A 114 6.77 -23.55 19.60
C GLU A 114 7.02 -22.59 20.78
N LYS A 115 8.13 -21.84 20.78
CA LYS A 115 8.42 -20.81 21.80
C LYS A 115 7.55 -19.56 21.61
N ILE A 116 7.35 -19.10 20.37
CA ILE A 116 6.43 -17.99 20.09
C ILE A 116 5.01 -18.36 20.49
N MET A 117 4.58 -19.59 20.19
CA MET A 117 3.24 -20.07 20.55
C MET A 117 3.07 -20.20 22.06
N GLN A 118 4.09 -20.60 22.81
CA GLN A 118 4.06 -20.58 24.28
C GLN A 118 3.89 -19.16 24.84
N HIS A 119 4.69 -18.20 24.39
CA HIS A 119 4.53 -16.80 24.80
C HIS A 119 3.18 -16.21 24.38
N THR A 120 2.69 -16.54 23.18
CA THR A 120 1.41 -16.05 22.67
C THR A 120 0.22 -16.65 23.41
N ASN A 121 0.32 -17.91 23.86
CA ASN A 121 -0.73 -18.58 24.64
C ASN A 121 -0.88 -18.00 26.05
N GLU A 122 0.14 -17.31 26.56
CA GLU A 122 0.11 -16.60 27.84
C GLU A 122 -0.48 -15.19 27.73
N TRP A 123 -0.67 -14.68 26.50
CA TRP A 123 -1.18 -13.32 26.30
C TRP A 123 -2.67 -13.24 26.57
N THR A 124 -3.03 -12.30 27.43
CA THR A 124 -4.43 -11.94 27.66
C THR A 124 -4.92 -10.95 26.59
N SER A 125 -6.24 -10.82 26.43
CA SER A 125 -6.84 -9.88 25.47
C SER A 125 -6.41 -8.41 25.72
N SER A 126 -6.05 -8.06 26.96
CA SER A 126 -5.48 -6.76 27.31
C SER A 126 -4.10 -6.55 26.72
N ASP A 127 -3.24 -7.57 26.69
CA ASP A 127 -1.86 -7.46 26.20
C ASP A 127 -1.85 -7.19 24.69
N TRP A 128 -2.77 -7.83 23.96
CA TRP A 128 -3.01 -7.54 22.55
C TRP A 128 -3.46 -6.09 22.30
N PHE A 129 -4.36 -5.57 23.13
CA PHE A 129 -4.84 -4.19 23.02
C PHE A 129 -3.73 -3.17 23.33
N TYR A 130 -2.97 -3.40 24.40
CA TYR A 130 -1.83 -2.56 24.74
C TYR A 130 -0.74 -2.62 23.67
N GLY A 131 -0.43 -3.81 23.15
CA GLY A 131 0.50 -3.99 22.04
C GLY A 131 0.08 -3.22 20.79
N PHE A 132 -1.20 -3.26 20.42
CA PHE A 132 -1.73 -2.51 19.27
C PHE A 132 -1.55 -0.99 19.41
N ILE A 133 -1.74 -0.44 20.62
CA ILE A 133 -1.57 0.99 20.88
C ILE A 133 -0.09 1.36 21.05
N ALA A 134 0.69 0.49 21.68
CA ALA A 134 2.10 0.71 21.95
C ALA A 134 2.93 0.61 20.67
N ALA A 135 2.56 -0.22 19.70
CA ALA A 135 3.33 -0.41 18.48
C ALA A 135 3.54 0.88 17.65
N PRO A 136 2.51 1.70 17.37
CA PRO A 136 2.72 3.01 16.75
C PRO A 136 3.59 3.96 17.57
N VAL A 137 3.47 3.94 18.90
CA VAL A 137 4.28 4.80 19.78
C VAL A 137 5.74 4.35 19.73
N ALA A 138 6.00 3.05 19.89
CA ALA A 138 7.32 2.44 19.81
C ALA A 138 7.95 2.61 18.43
N PHE A 139 7.15 2.60 17.36
CA PHE A 139 7.65 2.89 16.01
C PHE A 139 8.25 4.29 15.92
N VAL A 140 7.75 5.26 16.69
CA VAL A 140 8.28 6.63 16.71
C VAL A 140 9.39 6.79 17.76
N THR A 141 9.24 6.22 18.95
CA THR A 141 10.17 6.45 20.08
C THR A 141 11.33 5.47 20.14
N ALA A 142 11.16 4.28 19.57
CA ALA A 142 12.13 3.17 19.52
C ALA A 142 12.28 2.68 18.07
N PHE A 143 12.38 3.62 17.13
CA PHE A 143 12.46 3.33 15.71
C PHE A 143 13.59 2.35 15.33
N PRO A 144 14.83 2.46 15.85
CA PRO A 144 15.90 1.50 15.52
C PRO A 144 15.54 0.04 15.85
N GLN A 145 14.98 -0.20 17.04
CA GLN A 145 14.59 -1.53 17.50
C GLN A 145 13.42 -2.06 16.68
N MET A 146 12.39 -1.24 16.45
CA MET A 146 11.24 -1.61 15.62
C MET A 146 11.64 -1.89 14.18
N SER A 147 12.55 -1.09 13.62
CA SER A 147 13.11 -1.26 12.28
C SER A 147 13.85 -2.59 12.14
N ALA A 148 14.68 -2.97 13.13
CA ALA A 148 15.35 -4.27 13.16
C ALA A 148 14.37 -5.45 13.27
N VAL A 149 13.33 -5.34 14.11
CA VAL A 149 12.30 -6.38 14.25
C VAL A 149 11.52 -6.55 12.94
N ILE A 150 11.07 -5.45 12.32
CA ILE A 150 10.30 -5.49 11.06
C ILE A 150 11.17 -6.06 9.92
N ALA A 151 12.45 -5.68 9.86
CA ALA A 151 13.41 -6.27 8.91
C ALA A 151 13.66 -7.76 9.18
N SER A 152 13.62 -8.19 10.44
CA SER A 152 13.71 -9.62 10.79
C SER A 152 12.49 -10.40 10.29
N ILE A 153 11.30 -9.84 10.45
CA ILE A 153 10.06 -10.42 9.91
C ILE A 153 10.14 -10.48 8.37
N ASP A 154 10.65 -9.43 7.72
CA ASP A 154 10.84 -9.42 6.27
C ASP A 154 11.81 -10.52 5.80
N GLY A 155 12.94 -10.70 6.50
CA GLY A 155 13.88 -11.80 6.24
C GLY A 155 13.25 -13.18 6.42
N ALA A 156 12.45 -13.38 7.47
CA ALA A 156 11.71 -14.63 7.70
C ALA A 156 10.63 -14.89 6.63
N LEU A 157 10.14 -13.85 5.97
CA LEU A 157 9.19 -13.92 4.86
C LEU A 157 9.88 -13.85 3.49
N ASP A 158 11.20 -14.05 3.42
CA ASP A 158 11.99 -14.05 2.18
C ASP A 158 11.80 -12.76 1.35
N GLY A 159 11.75 -11.60 2.03
CA GLY A 159 11.57 -10.28 1.41
C GLY A 159 10.14 -9.97 0.96
N TRP A 160 9.17 -10.85 1.23
CA TRP A 160 7.79 -10.68 0.78
C TRP A 160 7.09 -9.48 1.45
N LEU A 161 7.48 -9.13 2.67
CA LEU A 161 6.87 -8.03 3.41
C LEU A 161 7.26 -6.67 2.79
N MET A 162 8.55 -6.48 2.49
CA MET A 162 9.11 -5.37 1.73
C MET A 162 8.40 -5.22 0.39
N HIS A 163 8.22 -6.36 -0.30
CA HIS A 163 7.54 -6.41 -1.59
C HIS A 163 6.09 -5.95 -1.50
N PHE A 164 5.33 -6.47 -0.52
CA PHE A 164 3.95 -6.08 -0.28
C PHE A 164 3.80 -4.57 -0.01
N TYR A 165 4.62 -4.01 0.88
CA TYR A 165 4.58 -2.58 1.20
C TYR A 165 4.95 -1.70 -0.01
N THR A 166 5.93 -2.12 -0.80
CA THR A 166 6.34 -1.42 -2.03
C THR A 166 5.22 -1.42 -3.07
N VAL A 167 4.60 -2.57 -3.31
CA VAL A 167 3.47 -2.72 -4.24
C VAL A 167 2.27 -1.89 -3.79
N GLY A 168 1.92 -1.96 -2.51
CA GLY A 168 0.83 -1.18 -1.93
C GLY A 168 1.09 0.33 -2.01
N PHE A 169 2.30 0.78 -1.71
CA PHE A 169 2.69 2.19 -1.85
C PHE A 169 2.47 2.68 -3.29
N VAL A 170 2.94 1.93 -4.28
CA VAL A 170 2.78 2.28 -5.70
C VAL A 170 1.30 2.33 -6.09
N GLU A 171 0.48 1.35 -5.67
CA GLU A 171 -0.96 1.33 -5.97
C GLU A 171 -1.67 2.58 -5.42
N TYR A 172 -1.39 2.95 -4.16
CA TYR A 172 -1.97 4.14 -3.56
C TYR A 172 -1.46 5.44 -4.23
N ALA A 173 -0.21 5.45 -4.72
CA ALA A 173 0.35 6.59 -5.44
C ALA A 173 -0.32 6.77 -6.82
N GLU A 174 -0.56 5.67 -7.53
CA GLU A 174 -1.32 5.66 -8.78
C GLU A 174 -2.78 6.09 -8.55
N PHE A 175 -3.42 5.58 -7.50
CA PHE A 175 -4.77 5.98 -7.13
C PHE A 175 -4.86 7.49 -6.86
N LEU A 176 -3.89 8.04 -6.11
CA LEU A 176 -3.78 9.48 -5.91
C LEU A 176 -3.62 10.22 -7.24
N GLY A 177 -2.76 9.72 -8.13
CA GLY A 177 -2.57 10.25 -9.48
C GLY A 177 -3.85 10.27 -10.31
N ILE A 178 -4.64 9.19 -10.27
CA ILE A 178 -5.95 9.09 -10.92
C ILE A 178 -6.92 10.14 -10.38
N LEU A 179 -7.00 10.30 -9.05
CA LEU A 179 -7.89 11.28 -8.41
C LEU A 179 -7.52 12.72 -8.82
N VAL A 180 -6.22 13.02 -8.84
CA VAL A 180 -5.68 14.31 -9.27
C VAL A 180 -5.96 14.54 -10.75
N ALA A 181 -5.63 13.58 -11.63
CA ALA A 181 -5.86 13.67 -13.06
C ALA A 181 -7.34 13.85 -13.41
N TYR A 182 -8.24 13.13 -12.72
CA TYR A 182 -9.68 13.27 -12.89
C TYR A 182 -10.16 14.70 -12.59
N ARG A 183 -9.65 15.28 -11.50
CA ARG A 183 -10.00 16.64 -11.09
C ARG A 183 -9.57 17.68 -12.13
N PHE A 184 -8.33 17.61 -12.60
CA PHE A 184 -7.77 18.65 -13.47
C PHE A 184 -8.11 18.47 -14.96
N VAL A 185 -8.17 17.23 -15.47
CA VAL A 185 -8.28 16.95 -16.90
C VAL A 185 -9.72 16.65 -17.34
N ILE A 186 -10.55 16.06 -16.47
CA ILE A 186 -11.89 15.58 -16.84
C ILE A 186 -12.97 16.59 -16.44
N LYS A 187 -12.95 17.11 -15.21
CA LYS A 187 -13.98 18.06 -14.74
C LYS A 187 -13.91 19.42 -15.44
N THR A 188 -12.72 19.88 -15.79
CA THR A 188 -12.50 21.20 -16.42
C THR A 188 -12.99 21.22 -17.87
N LYS A 189 -12.76 20.14 -18.64
CA LYS A 189 -13.27 20.03 -20.02
C LYS A 189 -14.78 19.88 -20.10
N SER A 190 -15.41 19.22 -19.13
CA SER A 190 -16.88 19.11 -19.09
C SER A 190 -17.58 20.45 -18.87
N LYS A 191 -16.97 21.41 -18.17
CA LYS A 191 -17.52 22.77 -18.06
C LYS A 191 -17.29 23.58 -19.34
N ALA A 192 -16.13 23.43 -19.98
CA ALA A 192 -15.82 24.13 -21.23
C ALA A 192 -16.72 23.69 -22.40
N ALA A 193 -17.11 22.41 -22.46
CA ALA A 193 -17.99 21.87 -23.50
C ALA A 193 -19.48 22.21 -23.33
N ILE A 194 -19.88 22.79 -22.19
CA ILE A 194 -21.27 23.26 -21.94
C ILE A 194 -21.42 24.75 -22.28
N VAL A 195 -20.32 25.44 -22.58
CA VAL A 195 -20.27 26.88 -22.91
C VAL A 195 -20.04 27.12 -24.42
N GLN A 196 -20.21 26.08 -25.24
CA GLN A 196 -20.29 26.18 -26.72
C GLN A 196 -21.65 25.66 -27.17
#